data_AF-A0A133SHA4-F1
#
_entry.id   AF-A0A133SHA4-F1
#
_cell.length_a   1.000
_cell.length_b   1.000
_cell.length_c   1.000
_cell.angle_alpha   90.00
_cell.angle_beta   90.00
_cell.angle_gamma   90.00
#
_symmetry.space_group_name_H-M   'P 1'
#
loop_
_entity.id
_entity.type
_entity.pdbx_description
1 polymer ?
#
loop_
_entity_poly.entity_id
_entity_poly.type
_entity_poly.pdbx_seq_one_letter_code
_entity_poly.pdbx_strand_id
1 'polypeptide(L)' 'MARTTDKLKNFESNYEKLEQLVRDLEAPDLTLKQSLDLYEKAVKLSKDCEDALEYARQKAAAMADKGDEKADVAEGVLDL' A
#
# COMPACT_ATOMS: atom_id res chain seq x y z
N MET A 1 -0.26 3.71 -19.25
CA MET A 1 -1.14 2.58 -18.84
C MET A 1 -0.34 1.35 -18.36
N ALA A 2 0.81 0.97 -18.96
CA ALA A 2 1.54 -0.24 -18.54
C ALA A 2 2.22 -0.16 -17.14
N ARG A 3 2.71 1.00 -16.71
CA ARG A 3 3.45 1.13 -15.44
C ARG A 3 2.60 0.94 -14.18
N THR A 4 1.29 1.16 -14.26
CA THR A 4 0.43 1.22 -13.06
C THR A 4 -0.21 -0.13 -12.71
N THR A 5 -0.50 -0.96 -13.71
CA THR A 5 -0.90 -2.37 -13.49
C THR A 5 0.24 -3.19 -12.89
N ASP A 6 1.48 -2.89 -13.25
CA ASP A 6 2.67 -3.52 -12.67
C ASP A 6 2.83 -3.23 -11.18
N LYS A 7 2.43 -2.03 -10.70
CA LYS A 7 2.44 -1.69 -9.28
C LYS A 7 1.50 -2.60 -8.46
N LEU A 8 0.31 -2.90 -8.97
CA LEU A 8 -0.62 -3.86 -8.34
C LEU A 8 -0.06 -5.29 -8.34
N LYS A 9 0.55 -5.73 -9.45
CA LYS A 9 1.12 -7.08 -9.55
C LYS A 9 2.23 -7.33 -8.53
N ASN A 10 2.99 -6.29 -8.21
CA ASN A 10 4.10 -6.38 -7.28
C ASN A 10 3.69 -6.09 -5.83
N PHE A 11 2.43 -5.72 -5.55
CA PHE A 11 1.97 -5.35 -4.22
C PHE A 11 2.25 -6.44 -3.19
N GLU A 12 1.76 -7.66 -3.42
CA GLU A 12 1.93 -8.79 -2.49
C GLU A 12 3.40 -9.07 -2.19
N SER A 13 4.25 -9.06 -3.23
CA SER A 13 5.69 -9.30 -3.07
C SER A 13 6.39 -8.14 -2.35
N ASN A 14 5.99 -6.90 -2.58
CA ASN A 14 6.55 -5.74 -1.91
C ASN A 14 6.10 -5.70 -0.44
N TYR A 15 4.86 -6.08 -0.15
CA TYR A 15 4.33 -6.17 1.19
C TYR A 15 5.05 -7.25 2.00
N GLU A 16 5.23 -8.44 1.44
CA GLU A 16 5.99 -9.53 2.09
C GLU A 16 7.43 -9.11 2.41
N LYS A 17 8.10 -8.41 1.48
CA LYS A 17 9.45 -7.86 1.71
C LYS A 17 9.46 -6.78 2.80
N LEU A 18 8.44 -5.93 2.85
CA LEU A 18 8.32 -4.92 3.89
C LEU A 18 8.18 -5.57 5.27
N GLU A 19 7.32 -6.59 5.39
CA GLU A 19 7.18 -7.36 6.63
C GLU A 19 8.50 -8.01 7.05
N GLN A 20 9.27 -8.54 6.09
CA GLN A 20 10.58 -9.10 6.38
C GLN A 20 11.55 -8.03 6.90
N LEU A 21 11.60 -6.85 6.28
CA LEU A 21 12.46 -5.76 6.73
C LEU A 21 12.07 -5.27 8.13
N VAL A 22 10.79 -5.24 8.46
CA VAL A 22 10.33 -4.90 9.82
C VAL A 22 10.82 -5.94 10.83
N ARG A 23 10.69 -7.23 10.52
CA ARG A 23 11.24 -8.31 11.36
C ARG A 23 12.76 -8.20 11.52
N ASP A 24 13.45 -7.86 10.44
CA ASP A 24 14.91 -7.69 10.47
C ASP A 24 15.30 -6.49 11.33
N LEU A 25 14.53 -5.38 11.30
CA LEU A 25 14.74 -4.19 12.14
C LEU A 25 14.57 -4.46 13.64
N GLU A 26 13.82 -5.50 14.01
CA GLU A 26 13.62 -5.92 15.41
C GLU A 26 14.77 -6.80 15.94
N ALA A 27 15.76 -7.15 15.10
CA ALA A 27 16.88 -7.97 15.50
C ALA A 27 17.78 -7.25 16.55
N PRO A 28 18.16 -7.93 17.65
CA PRO A 28 18.86 -7.31 18.78
C PRO A 28 20.31 -6.88 18.47
N ASP A 29 20.93 -7.44 17.43
CA ASP A 29 22.36 -7.25 17.12
C ASP A 29 22.61 -6.32 15.92
N LEU A 30 21.65 -5.48 15.57
CA LEU A 30 21.80 -4.52 14.47
C LEU A 30 22.72 -3.36 14.85
N THR A 31 23.74 -3.13 14.01
CA THR A 31 24.49 -1.88 14.09
C THR A 31 23.66 -0.71 13.57
N LEU A 32 23.92 0.51 14.08
CA LEU A 32 23.23 1.73 13.64
C LEU A 32 23.23 1.91 12.12
N LYS A 33 24.35 1.57 11.46
CA LYS A 33 24.46 1.66 9.99
C LYS A 33 23.51 0.66 9.29
N GLN A 34 23.41 -0.57 9.80
CA GLN A 34 22.49 -1.57 9.25
C GLN A 34 21.03 -1.17 9.51
N SER A 35 20.71 -0.65 10.69
CA SER A 35 19.36 -0.15 11.01
C SER A 35 18.94 0.96 10.05
N LEU A 36 19.83 1.90 9.72
CA LEU A 36 19.56 2.96 8.76
C LEU A 36 19.31 2.41 7.34
N ASP A 37 20.13 1.46 6.87
CA ASP A 37 19.97 0.84 5.56
C ASP A 37 18.65 0.05 5.43
N LEU A 38 18.30 -0.73 6.46
CA LEU A 38 17.03 -1.44 6.52
C LEU A 38 15.84 -0.48 6.56
N TYR A 39 15.94 0.60 7.33
CA TYR A 39 14.90 1.62 7.42
C TYR A 39 14.67 2.33 6.08
N GLU A 40 15.71 2.76 5.38
CA GLU A 40 15.58 3.38 4.05
C GLU A 40 14.88 2.44 3.06
N LYS A 41 15.21 1.15 3.07
CA LYS A 41 14.56 0.13 2.24
C LYS A 41 13.09 -0.05 2.62
N ALA A 42 12.79 -0.10 3.91
CA ALA A 42 11.42 -0.26 4.42
C ALA A 42 10.54 0.94 4.02
N VAL A 43 11.05 2.17 4.18
CA VAL A 43 10.33 3.40 3.78
C VAL A 43 10.02 3.39 2.29
N LYS A 44 10.97 2.97 1.45
CA LYS A 44 10.75 2.88 0.01
C LYS A 44 9.68 1.86 -0.35
N LEU A 45 9.72 0.67 0.24
CA LEU A 45 8.72 -0.39 0.02
C LEU A 45 7.34 0.01 0.53
N SER A 46 7.25 0.70 1.68
CA SER A 46 5.98 1.26 2.20
C SER A 46 5.35 2.18 1.18
N LYS A 47 6.14 3.10 0.61
CA LYS A 47 5.66 4.03 -0.41
C LYS A 47 5.20 3.34 -1.69
N ASP A 48 5.91 2.31 -2.14
CA ASP A 48 5.51 1.52 -3.30
C ASP A 48 4.17 0.77 -3.05
N CYS A 49 3.93 0.31 -1.82
CA CYS A 49 2.67 -0.30 -1.41
C CYS A 49 1.53 0.72 -1.36
N GLU A 50 1.76 1.90 -0.77
CA GLU A 50 0.81 3.00 -0.71
C GLU A 50 0.37 3.45 -2.12
N ASP A 51 1.33 3.62 -3.03
CA ASP A 51 1.06 3.96 -4.43
C ASP A 51 0.19 2.91 -5.14
N ALA A 52 0.40 1.62 -4.86
CA ALA A 52 -0.40 0.54 -5.44
C ALA A 52 -1.84 0.56 -4.90
N LEU A 53 -2.01 0.78 -3.59
CA LEU A 53 -3.32 0.91 -2.95
C LEU A 53 -4.07 2.15 -3.44
N GLU A 54 -3.38 3.28 -3.58
CA GLU A 54 -3.92 4.52 -4.14
C GLU A 54 -4.47 4.29 -5.54
N TYR A 55 -3.71 3.63 -6.39
CA TYR A 55 -4.16 3.28 -7.74
C TYR A 55 -5.36 2.33 -7.73
N ALA A 56 -5.37 1.33 -6.84
CA ALA A 56 -6.50 0.41 -6.67
C ALA A 56 -7.77 1.18 -6.28
N ARG A 57 -7.67 2.11 -5.32
CA ARG A 57 -8.77 2.98 -4.88
C ARG A 57 -9.30 3.84 -6.02
N GLN A 58 -8.42 4.50 -6.76
CA GLN A 58 -8.82 5.33 -7.92
C GLN A 58 -9.54 4.50 -8.99
N LYS A 59 -9.05 3.29 -9.27
CA LYS A 59 -9.69 2.38 -10.23
C LYS A 59 -11.06 1.92 -9.75
N ALA A 60 -11.20 1.58 -8.47
CA ALA A 60 -12.48 1.20 -7.88
C ALA A 60 -13.49 2.36 -7.94
N ALA A 61 -13.08 3.57 -7.56
CA ALA A 61 -13.91 4.78 -7.63
C ALA A 61 -14.40 5.06 -9.05
N ALA A 62 -13.52 4.97 -10.06
CA ALA A 62 -13.89 5.17 -11.46
C ALA A 62 -14.84 4.09 -12.02
N MET A 63 -14.89 2.91 -11.40
CA MET A 63 -15.86 1.86 -11.74
C MET A 63 -17.20 2.09 -11.04
N ALA A 64 -17.19 2.59 -9.81
CA ALA A 64 -18.39 2.98 -9.08
C ALA A 64 -19.10 4.17 -9.72
N ASP A 65 -18.35 5.21 -10.12
CA ASP A 65 -18.85 6.40 -10.81
C ASP A 65 -19.54 6.08 -12.15
N LYS A 66 -19.04 5.07 -12.87
CA LYS A 66 -19.68 4.56 -14.09
C LYS A 66 -20.88 3.63 -13.83
N GLY A 67 -21.05 3.18 -12.59
CA GLY A 67 -22.20 2.39 -12.14
C GLY A 67 -23.34 3.25 -11.61
N ASP A 68 -23.12 4.55 -11.39
CA ASP A 68 -24.11 5.48 -10.85
C ASP A 68 -24.93 6.17 -11.96
N GLU A 69 -25.62 5.34 -12.75
CA GLU A 69 -26.99 5.65 -13.15
C GLU A 69 -27.88 4.72 -12.31
N LYS A 70 -28.17 5.17 -11.07
CA LYS A 70 -29.06 4.61 -10.02
C LYS A 70 -28.36 3.86 -8.87
N ALA A 71 -28.06 4.59 -7.80
CA ALA A 71 -28.39 4.16 -6.43
C ALA A 71 -28.49 5.35 -5.47
N ASP A 72 -29.63 6.05 -5.53
CA ASP A 72 -30.16 6.77 -4.35
C ASP A 72 -30.45 5.70 -3.27
N VAL A 73 -29.78 5.78 -2.10
CA VAL A 73 -30.29 5.98 -0.71
C VAL A 73 -29.32 5.35 0.31
N ALA A 74 -29.08 6.10 1.41
CA ALA A 74 -28.92 5.65 2.80
C ALA A 74 -27.60 6.03 3.50
N GLU A 75 -27.57 7.28 3.98
CA GLU A 75 -27.35 7.68 5.37
C GLU A 75 -26.91 6.60 6.38
N GLY A 76 -25.82 6.86 7.10
CA GLY A 76 -25.33 6.00 8.17
C GLY A 76 -24.04 6.49 8.83
N VAL A 77 -24.16 7.57 9.60
CA VAL A 77 -23.18 8.07 10.57
C VAL A 77 -22.66 6.95 11.45
N LEU A 78 -21.35 6.91 11.69
CA LEU A 78 -20.76 6.38 12.92
C LEU A 78 -19.44 7.12 13.20
N ASP A 79 -19.59 8.31 13.80
CA ASP A 79 -18.63 8.83 14.78
C ASP A 79 -18.51 7.81 15.92
N LEU A 80 -17.28 7.36 16.18
CA LEU A 80 -16.83 6.83 17.48
C LEU A 80 -15.32 7.03 17.58
#